data_AF-A0A1A6A1Y9-F1
#
_entry.id   AF-A0A1A6A1Y9-F1
#
_cell.length_a   1.000
_cell.length_b   1.000
_cell.length_c   1.000
_cell.angle_alpha   90.00
_cell.angle_beta   90.00
_cell.angle_gamma   90.00
#
_symmetry.space_group_name_H-M   'P 1'
#
loop_
_entity.id
_entity.type
_entity.pdbx_description
1 polymer ?
#
loop_
_entity_poly.entity_id
_entity_poly.type
_entity_poly.pdbx_seq_one_letter_code
_entity_poly.pdbx_strand_id
1 'polypeptide(L)'
;MSSYQPHESSPLIHTPIMPQSASHSPSPSGTPNPNINVPAPAPTPGEVQSKVQVYDVSIFDPQNSTPVIFKDDSPLTMLWKDFWILVKNADTILWILSPAPRPGRDVTNKGIILQGILIFGSLILTTFCFFSFFVGFPFPWMCVLSIVIWCGAFNLWAGRERITYQNVPGSDKDDKEVWLFVNGIGTSKSGLKLILDTFYRLFGRRVMGVHNRTFGIWFDLIECMLQRDLLWQTTDTREGYNIISQHIADGTKEKIVLLAHSQGGIIMSAWADQLLADFSHAQLEKVEIYTFASAANHFSIPESGHGPAFGHVEHFVNEWDYVSAIGLLTFAPPPPADLPVNSDTVPHLSGRFAGRIFKRLRTTGHLLNTHYLSANNSILDDPAVRRHSKLASYLLSPNERTAQEERNRAEKELRDQAQARQDQPIAGPSSRRV
;
A
#
# COMPACT_ATOMS: atom_id res chain seq x y z
N MET A 1 22.26 -64.65 12.26
CA MET A 1 23.40 -64.01 12.94
C MET A 1 24.03 -63.01 11.99
N SER A 2 23.73 -61.73 12.16
CA SER A 2 24.70 -60.65 11.96
C SER A 2 24.08 -59.37 12.52
N SER A 3 24.91 -58.65 13.26
CA SER A 3 24.62 -57.60 14.22
C SER A 3 24.18 -56.28 13.60
N TYR A 4 23.17 -55.67 14.20
CA TYR A 4 22.78 -54.27 14.03
C TYR A 4 23.73 -53.39 14.86
N GLN A 5 24.44 -52.44 14.24
CA GLN A 5 25.13 -51.35 14.92
C GLN A 5 24.51 -50.01 14.50
N PRO A 6 24.25 -49.08 15.45
CA PRO A 6 23.76 -47.74 15.15
C PRO A 6 24.93 -46.77 14.92
N HIS A 7 24.83 -45.93 13.89
CA HIS A 7 25.72 -44.78 13.72
C HIS A 7 25.23 -43.60 14.57
N GLU A 8 26.09 -43.16 15.48
CA GLU A 8 25.96 -41.90 16.21
C GLU A 8 26.17 -40.71 15.27
N SER A 9 25.23 -39.76 15.29
CA SER A 9 25.37 -38.44 14.65
C SER A 9 25.56 -37.38 15.74
N SER A 10 26.78 -36.83 15.83
CA SER A 10 27.09 -35.68 16.69
C SER A 10 26.39 -34.39 16.22
N PRO A 11 25.96 -33.50 17.12
CA PRO A 11 25.36 -32.23 16.75
C PRO A 11 26.43 -31.16 16.44
N LEU A 12 26.43 -30.63 15.21
CA LEU A 12 27.21 -29.45 14.84
C LEU A 12 26.53 -28.19 15.36
N ILE A 13 27.17 -27.56 16.34
CA ILE A 13 26.81 -26.25 16.88
C ILE A 13 27.22 -25.19 15.85
N HIS A 14 26.25 -24.53 15.21
CA HIS A 14 26.50 -23.35 14.38
C HIS A 14 26.33 -22.07 15.22
N THR A 15 27.44 -21.46 15.60
CA THR A 15 27.51 -20.07 16.07
C THR A 15 27.35 -19.09 14.89
N PRO A 16 26.54 -18.03 15.01
CA PRO A 16 26.36 -17.04 13.94
C PRO A 16 27.55 -16.06 13.86
N ILE A 17 28.11 -15.92 12.66
CA ILE A 17 29.19 -15.01 12.32
C ILE A 17 28.59 -13.62 12.02
N MET A 18 28.98 -12.61 12.80
CA MET A 18 28.75 -11.19 12.51
C MET A 18 29.64 -10.74 11.34
N PRO A 19 29.18 -9.88 10.39
CA PRO A 19 30.07 -9.31 9.39
C PRO A 19 30.95 -8.22 10.00
N GLN A 20 32.28 -8.41 9.89
CA GLN A 20 33.29 -7.43 10.24
C GLN A 20 33.37 -6.29 9.22
N SER A 21 33.63 -5.09 9.73
CA SER A 21 33.98 -3.87 9.00
C SER A 21 35.20 -4.07 8.10
N ALA A 22 35.07 -3.76 6.80
CA ALA A 22 36.20 -3.68 5.90
C ALA A 22 36.66 -2.22 5.75
N SER A 23 37.84 -1.93 6.29
CA SER A 23 38.67 -0.77 5.97
C SER A 23 39.78 -1.18 5.00
N HIS A 24 40.02 -0.44 3.91
CA HIS A 24 41.33 -0.16 3.27
C HIS A 24 41.08 0.66 1.99
N SER A 25 41.46 1.95 1.89
CA SER A 25 42.79 2.55 1.63
C SER A 25 42.93 3.02 0.16
N PRO A 26 43.71 4.09 -0.13
CA PRO A 26 43.38 5.07 -1.17
C PRO A 26 44.23 4.98 -2.45
N SER A 27 43.73 5.49 -3.59
CA SER A 27 44.50 5.88 -4.80
C SER A 27 43.58 6.57 -5.83
N PRO A 28 44.11 7.30 -6.84
CA PRO A 28 45.03 8.43 -6.78
C PRO A 28 44.38 9.72 -7.34
N SER A 29 44.98 10.86 -7.05
CA SER A 29 44.60 12.19 -7.52
C SER A 29 44.59 12.31 -9.05
N GLY A 30 43.40 12.46 -9.63
CA GLY A 30 43.18 12.96 -11.00
C GLY A 30 42.51 14.33 -10.96
N THR A 31 43.11 15.32 -11.61
CA THR A 31 42.65 16.71 -11.73
C THR A 31 41.19 16.82 -12.20
N PRO A 32 40.36 17.72 -11.64
CA PRO A 32 38.99 17.91 -12.11
C PRO A 32 38.98 18.67 -13.45
N ASN A 33 38.25 18.10 -14.41
CA ASN A 33 37.92 18.72 -15.68
C ASN A 33 37.02 19.95 -15.43
N PRO A 34 37.42 21.19 -15.74
CA PRO A 34 36.64 22.37 -15.41
C PRO A 34 35.72 22.67 -16.59
N ASN A 35 34.56 22.00 -16.65
CA ASN A 35 33.36 22.48 -17.34
C ASN A 35 32.29 21.39 -17.30
N ILE A 36 31.32 21.56 -16.40
CA ILE A 36 29.86 21.46 -16.56
C ILE A 36 29.35 21.63 -15.13
N ASN A 37 29.35 22.87 -14.66
CA ASN A 37 28.56 23.28 -13.51
C ASN A 37 27.70 24.44 -14.03
N VAL A 38 26.80 24.10 -14.95
CA VAL A 38 25.70 24.99 -15.32
C VAL A 38 24.63 24.74 -14.26
N PRO A 39 24.36 25.69 -13.35
CA PRO A 39 23.22 25.57 -12.47
C PRO A 39 21.98 25.39 -13.35
N ALA A 40 21.13 24.42 -13.02
CA ALA A 40 19.82 24.32 -13.64
C ALA A 40 19.15 25.72 -13.59
N PRO A 41 18.50 26.17 -14.67
CA PRO A 41 17.85 27.48 -14.67
C PRO A 41 16.94 27.61 -13.46
N ALA A 42 16.97 28.78 -12.80
CA ALA A 42 16.03 29.05 -11.73
C ALA A 42 14.59 28.83 -12.23
N PRO A 43 13.72 28.15 -11.46
CA PRO A 43 12.38 27.84 -11.89
C PRO A 43 11.61 29.11 -12.23
N THR A 44 10.89 29.07 -13.33
CA THR A 44 10.04 30.14 -13.82
C THR A 44 8.93 30.44 -12.78
N PRO A 45 8.61 31.71 -12.47
CA PRO A 45 7.54 32.03 -11.51
C PRO A 45 6.20 31.43 -11.97
N GLY A 46 5.69 30.44 -11.23
CA GLY A 46 4.42 29.74 -11.53
C GLY A 46 4.54 28.24 -11.79
N GLU A 47 5.75 27.68 -11.88
CA GLU A 47 5.96 26.24 -12.02
C GLU A 47 5.79 25.55 -10.65
N VAL A 48 4.78 24.69 -10.52
CA VAL A 48 4.55 23.93 -9.28
C VAL A 48 5.76 23.00 -9.07
N GLN A 49 6.62 23.32 -8.11
CA GLN A 49 7.77 22.49 -7.81
C GLN A 49 7.30 21.13 -7.26
N SER A 50 7.60 20.06 -8.00
CA SER A 50 7.29 18.70 -7.58
C SER A 50 8.02 18.33 -6.29
N LYS A 51 7.36 17.54 -5.45
CA LYS A 51 7.93 16.94 -4.23
C LYS A 51 7.97 15.42 -4.29
N VAL A 52 7.65 14.83 -5.44
CA VAL A 52 7.39 13.41 -5.53
C VAL A 52 8.55 12.69 -6.22
N GLN A 53 9.07 11.67 -5.54
CA GLN A 53 9.90 10.63 -6.13
C GLN A 53 9.00 9.52 -6.66
N VAL A 54 9.33 9.00 -7.84
CA VAL A 54 8.60 7.92 -8.50
C VAL A 54 9.57 6.78 -8.77
N TYR A 55 9.22 5.58 -8.35
CA TYR A 55 9.99 4.37 -8.57
C TYR A 55 9.07 3.16 -8.63
N ASP A 56 9.46 2.15 -9.40
CA ASP A 56 8.71 0.91 -9.57
C ASP A 56 9.31 -0.19 -8.70
N VAL A 57 8.44 -1.04 -8.15
CA VAL A 57 8.83 -2.22 -7.41
C VAL A 57 8.17 -3.43 -8.05
N SER A 58 8.95 -4.47 -8.32
CA SER A 58 8.40 -5.77 -8.74
C SER A 58 9.19 -6.92 -8.13
N ILE A 59 8.55 -8.09 -8.08
CA ILE A 59 9.24 -9.34 -7.77
C ILE A 59 9.90 -9.76 -9.07
N PHE A 60 11.21 -9.49 -9.22
CA PHE A 60 11.94 -9.84 -10.45
C PHE A 60 11.71 -11.31 -10.82
N ASP A 61 11.45 -11.56 -12.10
CA ASP A 61 11.15 -12.84 -12.77
C ASP A 61 11.10 -14.09 -11.86
N PRO A 62 9.90 -14.63 -11.57
CA PRO A 62 9.72 -15.86 -10.79
C PRO A 62 10.50 -17.07 -11.32
N GLN A 63 10.92 -17.06 -12.59
CA GLN A 63 11.70 -18.15 -13.19
C GLN A 63 13.18 -18.10 -12.81
N ASN A 64 13.69 -16.91 -12.48
CA ASN A 64 15.13 -16.67 -12.28
C ASN A 64 15.49 -16.13 -10.89
N SER A 65 14.49 -15.80 -10.06
CA SER A 65 14.70 -15.32 -8.69
C SER A 65 14.26 -16.33 -7.64
N THR A 66 14.98 -16.39 -6.52
CA THR A 66 14.50 -17.12 -5.34
C THR A 66 13.37 -16.33 -4.69
N PRO A 67 12.19 -16.92 -4.45
CA PRO A 67 11.11 -16.23 -3.75
C PRO A 67 11.60 -15.70 -2.40
N VAL A 68 11.44 -14.40 -2.17
CA VAL A 68 11.73 -13.80 -0.87
C VAL A 68 10.85 -14.47 0.16
N ILE A 69 11.34 -15.08 1.24
CA ILE A 69 10.42 -15.75 2.18
C ILE A 69 9.55 -14.69 2.86
N PHE A 70 8.23 -14.90 2.88
CA PHE A 70 7.25 -14.03 3.51
C PHE A 70 6.49 -14.83 4.57
N LYS A 71 6.53 -14.36 5.82
CA LYS A 71 5.92 -15.01 7.00
C LYS A 71 6.59 -16.33 7.42
N ASP A 72 7.92 -16.35 7.53
CA ASP A 72 8.66 -17.50 8.10
C ASP A 72 8.54 -17.58 9.63
N ASP A 73 8.24 -16.45 10.26
CA ASP A 73 8.18 -16.32 11.71
C ASP A 73 6.90 -16.93 12.29
N SER A 74 6.98 -17.35 13.56
CA SER A 74 5.78 -17.73 14.30
C SER A 74 4.77 -16.55 14.41
N PRO A 75 3.46 -16.81 14.50
CA PRO A 75 2.43 -15.76 14.64
C PRO A 75 2.74 -14.71 15.72
N LEU A 76 3.22 -15.15 16.89
CA LEU A 76 3.57 -14.24 17.99
C LEU A 76 4.82 -13.41 17.67
N THR A 77 5.80 -13.99 16.99
CA THR A 77 7.00 -13.29 16.57
C THR A 77 6.69 -12.22 15.53
N MET A 78 5.76 -12.51 14.59
CA MET A 78 5.29 -11.51 13.63
C MET A 78 4.65 -10.31 14.33
N LEU A 79 3.66 -10.56 15.19
CA LEU A 79 2.98 -9.52 15.97
C LEU A 79 3.97 -8.71 16.82
N TRP A 80 4.97 -9.38 17.39
CA TRP A 80 6.01 -8.71 18.19
C TRP A 80 6.92 -7.81 17.34
N LYS A 81 7.37 -8.28 16.17
CA LYS A 81 8.14 -7.45 15.22
C LYS A 81 7.33 -6.25 14.79
N ASP A 82 6.05 -6.46 14.49
CA ASP A 82 5.14 -5.44 14.03
C ASP A 82 4.86 -4.38 15.11
N PHE A 83 4.64 -4.81 16.36
CA PHE A 83 4.58 -3.93 17.51
C PHE A 83 5.79 -2.99 17.61
N TRP A 84 7.01 -3.51 17.40
CA TRP A 84 8.21 -2.67 17.41
C TRP A 84 8.30 -1.72 16.21
N ILE A 85 7.70 -2.05 15.07
CA ILE A 85 7.57 -1.10 13.94
C ILE A 85 6.68 0.07 14.35
N LEU A 86 5.56 -0.18 15.02
CA LEU A 86 4.68 0.86 15.54
C LEU A 86 5.44 1.78 16.52
N VAL A 87 6.16 1.20 17.48
CA VAL A 87 6.95 1.97 18.46
C VAL A 87 8.05 2.80 17.81
N LYS A 88 8.79 2.24 16.85
CA LYS A 88 9.89 2.95 16.16
C LYS A 88 9.44 4.19 15.39
N ASN A 89 8.21 4.20 14.88
CA ASN A 89 7.66 5.29 14.10
C ASN A 89 6.78 6.24 14.93
N ALA A 90 6.77 6.10 16.26
CA ALA A 90 5.86 6.84 17.14
C ALA A 90 6.03 8.38 17.08
N ASP A 91 7.20 8.86 16.66
CA ASP A 91 7.48 10.28 16.41
C ASP A 91 6.58 10.89 15.33
N THR A 92 6.17 10.08 14.34
CA THR A 92 5.29 10.53 13.26
C THR A 92 3.79 10.56 13.62
N ILE A 93 3.40 10.02 14.79
CA ILE A 93 2.01 10.04 15.26
C ILE A 93 1.48 11.48 15.39
N LEU A 94 2.31 12.41 15.85
CA LEU A 94 1.93 13.81 16.03
C LEU A 94 1.62 14.51 14.69
N TRP A 95 2.07 13.94 13.57
CA TRP A 95 1.89 14.48 12.23
C TRP A 95 0.67 13.93 11.48
N ILE A 96 -0.05 12.95 12.04
CA ILE A 96 -1.22 12.30 11.41
C ILE A 96 -2.29 13.31 10.99
N LEU A 97 -2.56 14.29 11.86
CA LEU A 97 -3.58 15.32 11.64
C LEU A 97 -2.96 16.67 11.25
N SER A 98 -1.69 16.70 10.84
CA SER A 98 -1.03 17.93 10.42
C SER A 98 -0.95 18.01 8.89
N PRO A 99 -1.42 19.11 8.27
CA PRO A 99 -2.15 20.25 8.85
C PRO A 99 -3.56 19.88 9.37
N ALA A 100 -4.03 20.61 10.39
CA ALA A 100 -5.29 20.33 11.07
C ALA A 100 -6.48 20.20 10.08
N PRO A 101 -7.23 19.08 10.13
CA PRO A 101 -8.36 18.89 9.23
C PRO A 101 -9.52 19.81 9.59
N ARG A 102 -10.25 20.23 8.56
CA ARG A 102 -11.52 20.95 8.75
C ARG A 102 -12.67 19.93 8.87
N PRO A 103 -13.55 20.04 9.87
CA PRO A 103 -14.75 19.21 9.94
C PRO A 103 -15.56 19.27 8.64
N GLY A 104 -16.13 18.14 8.24
CA GLY A 104 -16.89 18.00 6.99
C GLY A 104 -16.05 17.67 5.76
N ARG A 105 -14.72 17.52 5.88
CA ARG A 105 -13.85 17.11 4.76
C ARG A 105 -13.57 15.60 4.74
N ASP A 106 -13.13 15.06 5.86
CA ASP A 106 -12.92 13.60 6.07
C ASP A 106 -13.80 13.06 7.20
N VAL A 107 -14.06 13.89 8.21
CA VAL A 107 -14.79 13.50 9.42
C VAL A 107 -15.96 14.44 9.65
N THR A 108 -17.13 13.88 9.96
CA THR A 108 -18.31 14.65 10.36
C THR A 108 -18.40 14.79 11.88
N ASN A 109 -19.16 15.76 12.39
CA ASN A 109 -19.41 15.88 13.83
C ASN A 109 -20.00 14.61 14.44
N LYS A 110 -20.90 13.93 13.71
CA LYS A 110 -21.46 12.63 14.12
C LYS A 110 -20.37 11.55 14.20
N GLY A 111 -19.45 11.54 13.24
CA GLY A 111 -18.29 10.65 13.22
C GLY A 111 -17.35 10.89 14.40
N ILE A 112 -17.07 12.14 14.74
CA ILE A 112 -16.23 12.50 15.90
C ILE A 112 -16.86 12.01 17.20
N ILE A 113 -18.16 12.27 17.40
CA ILE A 113 -18.88 11.82 18.60
C ILE A 113 -18.86 10.28 18.70
N LEU A 114 -19.14 9.60 17.58
CA LEU A 114 -19.09 8.14 17.52
C LEU A 114 -17.70 7.61 17.90
N GLN A 115 -16.63 8.18 17.35
CA GLN A 115 -15.26 7.79 17.69
C GLN A 115 -14.97 8.02 19.18
N GLY A 116 -15.40 9.15 19.75
CA GLY A 116 -15.24 9.42 21.17
C GLY A 116 -15.90 8.34 22.05
N ILE A 117 -17.13 7.93 21.72
CA ILE A 117 -17.85 6.86 22.43
C ILE A 117 -17.12 5.53 22.32
N LEU A 118 -16.69 5.16 21.10
CA LEU A 118 -16.01 3.89 20.85
C LEU A 118 -14.66 3.82 21.54
N ILE A 119 -13.88 4.91 21.49
CA ILE A 119 -12.59 5.01 22.18
C ILE A 119 -12.80 4.87 23.69
N PHE A 120 -13.73 5.63 24.28
CA PHE A 120 -14.01 5.55 25.70
C PHE A 120 -14.43 4.14 26.14
N GLY A 121 -15.35 3.52 25.39
CA GLY A 121 -15.77 2.13 25.65
C GLY A 121 -14.62 1.12 25.52
N SER A 122 -13.79 1.25 24.48
CA SER A 122 -12.64 0.36 24.25
C SER A 122 -11.57 0.49 25.34
N LEU A 123 -11.34 1.69 25.89
CA LEU A 123 -10.41 1.90 27.00
C LEU A 123 -10.91 1.28 28.31
N ILE A 124 -12.22 1.41 28.59
CA ILE A 124 -12.85 0.74 29.74
C ILE A 124 -12.71 -0.79 29.60
N LEU A 125 -13.07 -1.34 28.44
CA LEU A 125 -12.98 -2.78 28.18
C LEU A 125 -11.54 -3.29 28.25
N THR A 126 -10.58 -2.52 27.74
CA THR A 126 -9.16 -2.89 27.80
C THR A 126 -8.65 -2.89 29.24
N THR A 127 -8.99 -1.87 30.02
CA THR A 127 -8.64 -1.79 31.45
C THR A 127 -9.27 -2.96 32.22
N PHE A 128 -10.52 -3.27 31.91
CA PHE A 128 -11.24 -4.39 32.49
C PHE A 128 -10.59 -5.74 32.16
N CYS A 129 -10.18 -5.95 30.91
CA CYS A 129 -9.43 -7.13 30.50
C CYS A 129 -8.09 -7.21 31.23
N PHE A 130 -7.36 -6.10 31.31
CA PHE A 130 -6.08 -6.08 32.01
C PHE A 130 -6.24 -6.50 33.48
N PHE A 131 -7.19 -5.91 34.21
CA PHE A 131 -7.47 -6.35 35.58
C PHE A 131 -7.86 -7.83 35.65
N SER A 132 -8.74 -8.28 34.77
CA SER A 132 -9.20 -9.66 34.77
C SER A 132 -8.11 -10.70 34.50
N PHE A 133 -7.26 -10.48 33.49
CA PHE A 133 -6.22 -11.43 33.11
C PHE A 133 -5.01 -11.42 34.06
N PHE A 134 -4.71 -10.28 34.70
CA PHE A 134 -3.55 -10.17 35.61
C PHE A 134 -3.91 -10.38 37.09
N VAL A 135 -5.11 -9.97 37.52
CA VAL A 135 -5.58 -10.11 38.91
C VAL A 135 -6.47 -11.35 39.08
N GLY A 136 -7.07 -11.86 38.00
CA GLY A 136 -8.00 -12.99 38.03
C GLY A 136 -9.44 -12.60 38.38
N PHE A 137 -9.72 -11.32 38.59
CA PHE A 137 -11.06 -10.82 38.90
C PHE A 137 -11.42 -9.52 38.13
N PRO A 138 -12.59 -9.46 37.48
CA PRO A 138 -13.52 -10.58 37.27
C PRO A 138 -12.89 -11.68 36.40
N PHE A 139 -13.54 -12.82 36.27
CA PHE A 139 -12.95 -13.96 35.55
C PHE A 139 -12.72 -13.64 34.06
N PRO A 140 -11.62 -14.12 33.44
CA PRO A 140 -11.30 -13.83 32.03
C PRO A 140 -12.43 -14.06 31.03
N TRP A 141 -13.25 -15.10 31.24
CA TRP A 141 -14.39 -15.38 30.35
C TRP A 141 -15.45 -14.26 30.38
N MET A 142 -15.60 -13.55 31.50
CA MET A 142 -16.52 -12.41 31.61
C MET A 142 -16.04 -11.25 30.76
N CYS A 143 -14.73 -11.00 30.70
CA CYS A 143 -14.15 -9.98 29.84
C CYS A 143 -14.33 -10.29 28.36
N VAL A 144 -14.07 -11.55 27.96
CA VAL A 144 -14.35 -12.00 26.58
C VAL A 144 -15.83 -11.80 26.26
N LEU A 145 -16.73 -12.19 27.16
CA LEU A 145 -18.16 -11.98 27.00
C LEU A 145 -18.52 -10.49 26.87
N SER A 146 -17.93 -9.60 27.67
CA SER A 146 -18.16 -8.16 27.57
C SER A 146 -17.72 -7.58 26.23
N ILE A 147 -16.55 -7.99 25.71
CA ILE A 147 -16.09 -7.59 24.37
C ILE A 147 -17.06 -8.08 23.29
N VAL A 148 -17.47 -9.35 23.36
CA VAL A 148 -18.41 -9.94 22.39
C VAL A 148 -19.75 -9.20 22.43
N ILE A 149 -20.28 -8.92 23.62
CA ILE A 149 -21.54 -8.17 23.78
C ILE A 149 -21.38 -6.74 23.24
N TRP A 150 -20.29 -6.05 23.55
CA TRP A 150 -20.03 -4.70 23.05
C TRP A 150 -19.96 -4.64 21.52
N CYS A 151 -19.10 -5.47 20.92
CA CYS A 151 -18.94 -5.54 19.47
C CYS A 151 -20.23 -6.02 18.78
N GLY A 152 -20.92 -6.99 19.38
CA GLY A 152 -22.20 -7.51 18.90
C GLY A 152 -23.30 -6.45 18.92
N ALA A 153 -23.50 -5.76 20.05
CA ALA A 153 -24.47 -4.69 20.20
C ALA A 153 -24.18 -3.53 19.22
N PHE A 154 -22.91 -3.14 19.08
CA PHE A 154 -22.52 -2.13 18.11
C PHE A 154 -22.82 -2.56 16.67
N ASN A 155 -22.52 -3.82 16.31
CA ASN A 155 -22.83 -4.34 14.99
C ASN A 155 -24.34 -4.38 14.70
N LEU A 156 -25.16 -4.71 15.69
CA LEU A 156 -26.62 -4.66 15.58
C LEU A 156 -27.10 -3.23 15.33
N TRP A 157 -26.60 -2.26 16.10
CA TRP A 157 -26.95 -0.85 15.95
C TRP A 157 -26.52 -0.26 14.60
N ALA A 158 -25.29 -0.55 14.18
CA ALA A 158 -24.74 -0.04 12.92
C ALA A 158 -25.33 -0.73 11.67
N GLY A 159 -26.11 -1.81 11.85
CA GLY A 159 -26.74 -2.56 10.78
C GLY A 159 -25.80 -3.51 10.04
N ARG A 160 -26.34 -4.24 9.07
CA ARG A 160 -25.58 -5.25 8.28
C ARG A 160 -24.87 -4.66 7.06
N GLU A 161 -25.42 -3.62 6.46
CA GLU A 161 -24.91 -3.03 5.22
C GLU A 161 -23.49 -2.49 5.39
N ARG A 162 -22.53 -3.04 4.63
CA ARG A 162 -21.16 -2.53 4.51
C ARG A 162 -20.93 -1.70 3.26
N ILE A 163 -21.79 -1.85 2.26
CA ILE A 163 -21.65 -1.10 1.01
C ILE A 163 -22.37 0.24 1.13
N THR A 164 -21.76 1.29 0.61
CA THR A 164 -22.41 2.59 0.50
C THR A 164 -21.94 3.33 -0.73
N TYR A 165 -22.61 4.42 -1.05
CA TYR A 165 -22.34 5.26 -2.23
C TYR A 165 -22.22 6.71 -1.82
N GLN A 166 -21.73 7.53 -2.74
CA GLN A 166 -21.69 8.98 -2.61
C GLN A 166 -23.08 9.58 -2.34
N ASN A 167 -23.12 10.74 -1.70
CA ASN A 167 -24.35 11.51 -1.51
C ASN A 167 -24.69 12.37 -2.73
N VAL A 168 -23.68 12.73 -3.53
CA VAL A 168 -23.88 13.58 -4.71
C VAL A 168 -24.69 12.83 -5.77
N PRO A 169 -25.83 13.37 -6.24
CA PRO A 169 -26.61 12.76 -7.30
C PRO A 169 -25.90 12.89 -8.65
N GLY A 170 -26.04 11.86 -9.49
CA GLY A 170 -25.67 11.91 -10.90
C GLY A 170 -25.57 10.53 -11.53
N SER A 171 -25.56 10.47 -12.86
CA SER A 171 -25.41 9.23 -13.62
C SER A 171 -23.96 8.76 -13.60
N ASP A 172 -23.75 7.46 -13.78
CA ASP A 172 -22.40 7.00 -14.07
C ASP A 172 -21.98 7.49 -15.46
N LYS A 173 -20.70 7.80 -15.62
CA LYS A 173 -20.16 8.26 -16.90
C LYS A 173 -19.77 7.10 -17.80
N ASP A 174 -19.58 5.91 -17.23
CA ASP A 174 -19.23 4.71 -17.99
C ASP A 174 -19.76 3.43 -17.31
N ASP A 175 -20.79 2.84 -17.91
CA ASP A 175 -21.43 1.63 -17.37
C ASP A 175 -20.55 0.37 -17.49
N LYS A 176 -19.46 0.45 -18.26
CA LYS A 176 -18.49 -0.66 -18.43
C LYS A 176 -17.35 -0.61 -17.41
N GLU A 177 -17.23 0.48 -16.66
CA GLU A 177 -16.26 0.63 -15.60
C GLU A 177 -16.92 0.37 -14.23
N VAL A 178 -16.16 -0.23 -13.32
CA VAL A 178 -16.60 -0.51 -11.95
C VAL A 178 -15.59 0.08 -11.00
N TRP A 179 -16.01 1.01 -10.14
CA TRP A 179 -15.12 1.65 -9.18
C TRP A 179 -15.52 1.25 -7.76
N LEU A 180 -14.53 0.83 -6.97
CA LEU A 180 -14.73 0.38 -5.61
C LEU A 180 -13.65 0.97 -4.71
N PHE A 181 -14.03 1.39 -3.50
CA PHE A 181 -13.14 2.00 -2.53
C PHE A 181 -13.29 1.34 -1.16
N VAL A 182 -12.17 1.01 -0.50
CA VAL A 182 -12.15 0.55 0.89
C VAL A 182 -11.41 1.54 1.79
N ASN A 183 -12.07 1.98 2.86
CA ASN A 183 -11.50 2.92 3.83
C ASN A 183 -10.61 2.24 4.88
N GLY A 184 -9.86 3.06 5.61
CA GLY A 184 -9.12 2.63 6.80
C GLY A 184 -9.88 2.81 8.11
N ILE A 185 -9.14 2.64 9.20
CA ILE A 185 -9.64 2.71 10.58
C ILE A 185 -10.18 4.08 10.95
N GLY A 186 -10.90 4.15 12.07
CA GLY A 186 -11.41 5.42 12.60
C GLY A 186 -12.47 6.11 11.71
N THR A 187 -12.88 5.49 10.61
CA THR A 187 -13.78 6.09 9.61
C THR A 187 -15.22 5.68 9.84
N SER A 188 -16.09 6.67 10.13
CA SER A 188 -17.54 6.44 10.20
C SER A 188 -18.16 6.32 8.80
N LYS A 189 -19.34 5.69 8.68
CA LYS A 189 -20.09 5.61 7.40
C LYS A 189 -20.31 7.00 6.76
N SER A 190 -20.55 8.01 7.60
CA SER A 190 -20.69 9.40 7.12
C SER A 190 -19.38 10.02 6.62
N GLY A 191 -18.24 9.65 7.21
CA GLY A 191 -16.92 10.09 6.74
C GLY A 191 -16.54 9.41 5.43
N LEU A 192 -16.79 8.10 5.31
CA LEU A 192 -16.65 7.37 4.05
C LEU A 192 -17.42 8.05 2.92
N LYS A 193 -18.66 8.47 3.15
CA LYS A 193 -19.45 9.18 2.14
C LYS A 193 -18.82 10.50 1.67
N LEU A 194 -18.12 11.24 2.54
CA LEU A 194 -17.39 12.45 2.13
C LEU A 194 -16.22 12.12 1.20
N ILE A 195 -15.55 10.99 1.44
CA ILE A 195 -14.50 10.49 0.54
C ILE A 195 -15.10 10.11 -0.82
N LEU A 196 -16.20 9.37 -0.83
CA LEU A 196 -16.89 8.99 -2.07
C LEU A 196 -17.38 10.21 -2.84
N ASP A 197 -17.86 11.25 -2.16
CA ASP A 197 -18.24 12.54 -2.77
C ASP A 197 -17.01 13.21 -3.44
N THR A 198 -15.83 13.16 -2.82
CA THR A 198 -14.58 13.68 -3.42
C THR A 198 -14.20 12.87 -4.66
N PHE A 199 -14.21 11.53 -4.60
CA PHE A 199 -13.90 10.71 -5.77
C PHE A 199 -14.87 10.92 -6.92
N TYR A 200 -16.17 11.02 -6.63
CA TYR A 200 -17.18 11.31 -7.64
C TYR A 200 -16.91 12.66 -8.32
N ARG A 201 -16.52 13.69 -7.56
CA ARG A 201 -16.17 15.01 -8.12
C ARG A 201 -14.89 15.00 -8.94
N LEU A 202 -13.90 14.21 -8.55
CA LEU A 202 -12.61 14.11 -9.23
C LEU A 202 -12.72 13.32 -10.54
N PHE A 203 -13.33 12.13 -10.50
CA PHE A 203 -13.31 11.18 -11.61
C PHE A 203 -14.61 11.15 -12.41
N GLY A 204 -15.70 11.70 -11.86
CA GLY A 204 -17.02 11.63 -12.48
C GLY A 204 -17.54 10.20 -12.62
N ARG A 205 -17.16 9.30 -11.71
CA ARG A 205 -17.55 7.89 -11.68
C ARG A 205 -18.22 7.54 -10.37
N ARG A 206 -19.24 6.68 -10.42
CA ARG A 206 -19.86 6.18 -9.18
C ARG A 206 -18.89 5.22 -8.51
N VAL A 207 -18.63 5.42 -7.22
CA VAL A 207 -17.70 4.58 -6.45
C VAL A 207 -18.45 3.83 -5.37
N MET A 208 -18.39 2.50 -5.40
CA MET A 208 -18.87 1.62 -4.34
C MET A 208 -17.93 1.70 -3.15
N GLY A 209 -18.38 2.27 -2.03
CA GLY A 209 -17.61 2.27 -0.78
C GLY A 209 -17.84 1.00 0.02
N VAL A 210 -16.82 0.18 0.18
CA VAL A 210 -16.77 -0.92 1.16
C VAL A 210 -16.36 -0.33 2.52
N HIS A 211 -17.32 -0.31 3.44
CA HIS A 211 -17.12 0.27 4.76
C HIS A 211 -16.40 -0.71 5.70
N ASN A 212 -15.08 -0.54 5.81
CA ASN A 212 -14.31 -1.08 6.93
C ASN A 212 -14.79 -0.36 8.20
N ARG A 213 -15.52 -1.08 9.06
CA ARG A 213 -16.22 -0.50 10.20
C ARG A 213 -15.29 -0.42 11.39
N THR A 214 -15.13 0.80 11.87
CA THR A 214 -14.44 1.09 13.13
C THR A 214 -15.15 0.55 14.36
N PHE A 215 -14.39 -0.09 15.26
CA PHE A 215 -14.75 -0.40 16.64
C PHE A 215 -14.07 0.57 17.64
N GLY A 216 -13.58 1.70 17.12
CA GLY A 216 -12.77 2.69 17.83
C GLY A 216 -11.30 2.46 17.54
N ILE A 217 -10.54 3.55 17.34
CA ILE A 217 -9.15 3.50 16.85
C ILE A 217 -8.26 2.51 17.63
N TRP A 218 -8.52 2.31 18.92
CA TRP A 218 -7.78 1.35 19.74
C TRP A 218 -7.99 -0.11 19.31
N PHE A 219 -9.25 -0.56 19.23
CA PHE A 219 -9.55 -1.91 18.74
C PHE A 219 -9.25 -2.07 17.26
N ASP A 220 -9.40 -0.99 16.48
CA ASP A 220 -9.03 -0.98 15.08
C ASP A 220 -7.52 -1.25 14.90
N LEU A 221 -6.64 -0.70 15.76
CA LEU A 221 -5.20 -0.97 15.70
C LEU A 221 -4.86 -2.43 16.00
N ILE A 222 -5.58 -3.06 16.94
CA ILE A 222 -5.42 -4.49 17.23
C ILE A 222 -5.87 -5.31 16.03
N GLU A 223 -7.05 -5.01 15.47
CA GLU A 223 -7.57 -5.66 14.27
C GLU A 223 -6.59 -5.51 13.10
N CYS A 224 -6.05 -4.31 12.87
CA CYS A 224 -5.06 -4.02 11.85
C CYS A 224 -3.86 -4.98 11.91
N MET A 225 -3.25 -5.16 13.10
CA MET A 225 -2.13 -6.09 13.30
C MET A 225 -2.56 -7.54 13.02
N LEU A 226 -3.72 -7.96 13.53
CA LEU A 226 -4.24 -9.31 13.30
C LEU A 226 -4.51 -9.59 11.81
N GLN A 227 -5.10 -8.64 11.09
CA GLN A 227 -5.34 -8.78 9.65
C GLN A 227 -4.02 -8.84 8.87
N ARG A 228 -3.09 -7.94 9.18
CA ARG A 228 -1.80 -7.81 8.49
C ARG A 228 -0.89 -9.01 8.71
N ASP A 229 -0.74 -9.42 9.97
CA ASP A 229 0.21 -10.47 10.34
C ASP A 229 -0.40 -11.86 10.23
N LEU A 230 -1.65 -12.03 10.67
CA LEU A 230 -2.31 -13.34 10.77
C LEU A 230 -3.32 -13.63 9.66
N LEU A 231 -3.47 -12.72 8.68
CA LEU A 231 -4.45 -12.85 7.58
C LEU A 231 -5.90 -13.00 8.10
N TRP A 232 -6.21 -12.32 9.21
CA TRP A 232 -7.55 -12.37 9.78
C TRP A 232 -8.61 -11.79 8.82
N GLN A 233 -9.60 -12.60 8.46
CA GLN A 233 -10.62 -12.25 7.48
C GLN A 233 -11.86 -11.61 8.14
N THR A 234 -12.16 -10.37 7.76
CA THR A 234 -13.33 -9.62 8.26
C THR A 234 -14.52 -9.69 7.31
N THR A 235 -15.69 -9.24 7.77
CA THR A 235 -16.92 -9.27 6.94
C THR A 235 -16.84 -8.36 5.73
N ASP A 236 -16.31 -7.15 5.91
CA ASP A 236 -16.03 -6.18 4.85
C ASP A 236 -15.03 -6.72 3.82
N THR A 237 -13.99 -7.43 4.26
CA THR A 237 -13.06 -8.13 3.35
C THR A 237 -13.81 -9.15 2.48
N ARG A 238 -14.65 -10.01 3.08
CA ARG A 238 -15.40 -11.03 2.32
C ARG A 238 -16.44 -10.43 1.37
N GLU A 239 -17.21 -9.44 1.84
CA GLU A 239 -18.24 -8.80 1.01
C GLU A 239 -17.62 -8.03 -0.17
N GLY A 240 -16.55 -7.28 0.06
CA GLY A 240 -15.84 -6.57 -1.00
C GLY A 240 -15.26 -7.53 -2.04
N TYR A 241 -14.64 -8.63 -1.61
CA TYR A 241 -14.12 -9.65 -2.53
C TYR A 241 -15.22 -10.25 -3.41
N ASN A 242 -16.36 -10.62 -2.83
CA ASN A 242 -17.48 -11.20 -3.57
C ASN A 242 -18.02 -10.24 -4.65
N ILE A 243 -18.06 -8.94 -4.36
CA ILE A 243 -18.47 -7.92 -5.34
C ILE A 243 -17.43 -7.82 -6.45
N ILE A 244 -16.14 -7.72 -6.11
CA ILE A 244 -15.06 -7.59 -7.08
C ILE A 244 -15.02 -8.79 -8.01
N SER A 245 -15.04 -10.01 -7.47
CA SER A 245 -14.95 -11.25 -8.24
C SER A 245 -16.12 -11.41 -9.23
N GLN A 246 -17.34 -11.02 -8.84
CA GLN A 246 -18.50 -10.99 -9.73
C GLN A 246 -18.29 -10.06 -10.92
N HIS A 247 -17.75 -8.86 -10.69
CA HIS A 247 -17.50 -7.88 -11.76
C HIS A 247 -16.32 -8.27 -12.66
N ILE A 248 -15.30 -8.97 -12.12
CA ILE A 248 -14.21 -9.52 -12.93
C ILE A 248 -14.75 -10.62 -13.86
N ALA A 249 -15.60 -11.50 -13.34
CA ALA A 249 -16.22 -12.57 -14.11
C ALA A 249 -17.21 -12.06 -15.17
N ASP A 250 -17.80 -10.88 -14.98
CA ASP A 250 -18.67 -10.24 -15.98
C ASP A 250 -17.87 -9.76 -17.20
N GLY A 251 -18.09 -10.42 -18.33
CA GLY A 251 -17.45 -10.11 -19.61
C GLY A 251 -17.90 -8.78 -20.23
N THR A 252 -18.95 -8.15 -19.72
CA THR A 252 -19.39 -6.81 -20.17
C THR A 252 -18.61 -5.67 -19.52
N LYS A 253 -17.90 -5.95 -18.42
CA LYS A 253 -17.06 -4.98 -17.72
C LYS A 253 -15.66 -4.98 -18.32
N GLU A 254 -15.27 -3.83 -18.84
CA GLU A 254 -13.98 -3.62 -19.50
C GLU A 254 -12.92 -3.12 -18.53
N LYS A 255 -13.32 -2.58 -17.36
CA LYS A 255 -12.37 -2.05 -16.38
C LYS A 255 -12.91 -2.10 -14.95
N ILE A 256 -12.03 -2.41 -14.00
CA ILE A 256 -12.34 -2.45 -12.58
C ILE A 256 -11.28 -1.68 -11.82
N VAL A 257 -11.67 -0.57 -11.20
CA VAL A 257 -10.79 0.34 -10.47
C VAL A 257 -10.99 0.17 -8.97
N LEU A 258 -9.94 -0.27 -8.29
CA LEU A 258 -9.92 -0.57 -6.87
C LEU A 258 -9.09 0.48 -6.13
N LEU A 259 -9.72 1.24 -5.25
CA LEU A 259 -9.11 2.28 -4.45
C LEU A 259 -9.03 1.84 -2.98
N ALA A 260 -7.94 2.16 -2.29
CA ALA A 260 -7.79 1.88 -0.87
C ALA A 260 -7.12 3.02 -0.12
N HIS A 261 -7.45 3.19 1.16
CA HIS A 261 -6.77 4.13 2.05
C HIS A 261 -6.40 3.50 3.39
N SER A 262 -5.21 3.78 3.90
CA SER A 262 -4.80 3.39 5.26
C SER A 262 -4.86 1.86 5.47
N GLN A 263 -5.55 1.34 6.50
CA GLN A 263 -5.81 -0.10 6.67
C GLN A 263 -6.52 -0.75 5.48
N GLY A 264 -7.28 0.03 4.69
CA GLY A 264 -7.84 -0.47 3.43
C GLY A 264 -6.78 -1.07 2.50
N GLY A 265 -5.52 -0.65 2.61
CA GLY A 265 -4.40 -1.27 1.89
C GLY A 265 -4.14 -2.72 2.28
N ILE A 266 -4.31 -3.10 3.56
CA ILE A 266 -4.20 -4.50 4.03
C ILE A 266 -5.33 -5.35 3.45
N ILE A 267 -6.56 -4.82 3.45
CA ILE A 267 -7.71 -5.47 2.86
C ILE A 267 -7.50 -5.65 1.34
N MET A 268 -6.97 -4.62 0.68
CA MET A 268 -6.67 -4.64 -0.74
C MET A 268 -5.57 -5.65 -1.10
N SER A 269 -4.52 -5.78 -0.29
CA SER A 269 -3.47 -6.78 -0.55
C SER A 269 -4.02 -8.20 -0.39
N ALA A 270 -4.89 -8.44 0.60
CA ALA A 270 -5.57 -9.72 0.76
C ALA A 270 -6.50 -10.03 -0.43
N TRP A 271 -7.21 -9.03 -0.97
CA TRP A 271 -7.97 -9.19 -2.21
C TRP A 271 -7.06 -9.50 -3.38
N ALA A 272 -5.95 -8.80 -3.55
CA ALA A 272 -5.00 -9.05 -4.64
C ALA A 272 -4.47 -10.49 -4.59
N ASP A 273 -4.07 -10.98 -3.42
CA ASP A 273 -3.61 -12.36 -3.23
C ASP A 273 -4.69 -13.39 -3.64
N GLN A 274 -5.94 -13.17 -3.23
CA GLN A 274 -7.04 -14.07 -3.58
C GLN A 274 -7.41 -13.99 -5.07
N LEU A 275 -7.39 -12.78 -5.65
CA LEU A 275 -7.66 -12.57 -7.08
C LEU A 275 -6.63 -13.27 -7.96
N LEU A 276 -5.36 -13.23 -7.57
CA LEU A 276 -4.27 -13.95 -8.26
C LEU A 276 -4.44 -15.48 -8.22
N ALA A 277 -5.13 -16.00 -7.20
CA ALA A 277 -5.44 -17.42 -7.08
C ALA A 277 -6.67 -17.83 -7.90
N ASP A 278 -7.66 -16.95 -7.99
CA ASP A 278 -8.98 -17.27 -8.55
C ASP A 278 -9.13 -16.94 -10.05
N PHE A 279 -8.33 -16.00 -10.59
CA PHE A 279 -8.50 -15.49 -11.96
C PHE A 279 -7.24 -15.63 -12.83
N SER A 280 -7.48 -15.73 -14.14
CA SER A 280 -6.41 -15.73 -15.14
C SER A 280 -5.81 -14.33 -15.36
N HIS A 281 -4.56 -14.27 -15.82
CA HIS A 281 -3.89 -13.00 -16.18
C HIS A 281 -4.72 -12.14 -17.13
N ALA A 282 -5.37 -12.75 -18.13
CA ALA A 282 -6.21 -12.03 -19.09
C ALA A 282 -7.43 -11.35 -18.44
N GLN A 283 -7.99 -11.93 -17.38
CA GLN A 283 -9.11 -11.32 -16.64
C GLN A 283 -8.64 -10.26 -15.65
N LEU A 284 -7.42 -10.41 -15.12
CA LEU A 284 -6.84 -9.46 -14.16
C LEU A 284 -6.24 -8.22 -14.85
N GLU A 285 -5.93 -8.29 -16.15
CA GLU A 285 -5.40 -7.16 -16.93
C GLU A 285 -6.34 -5.94 -16.92
N LYS A 286 -7.66 -6.14 -16.81
CA LYS A 286 -8.65 -5.04 -16.70
C LYS A 286 -8.77 -4.43 -15.29
N VAL A 287 -8.03 -4.94 -14.31
CA VAL A 287 -8.09 -4.48 -12.92
C VAL A 287 -6.96 -3.48 -12.65
N GLU A 288 -7.32 -2.32 -12.09
CA GLU A 288 -6.39 -1.27 -11.67
C GLU A 288 -6.49 -1.10 -10.15
N ILE A 289 -5.36 -1.09 -9.43
CA ILE A 289 -5.28 -0.98 -7.97
C ILE A 289 -4.53 0.30 -7.59
N TYR A 290 -5.15 1.11 -6.73
CA TYR A 290 -4.62 2.38 -6.28
C TYR A 290 -4.74 2.50 -4.77
N THR A 291 -3.62 2.68 -4.07
CA THR A 291 -3.63 2.81 -2.61
C THR A 291 -3.08 4.16 -2.17
N PHE A 292 -3.70 4.75 -1.15
CA PHE A 292 -3.22 5.96 -0.49
C PHE A 292 -2.85 5.61 0.96
N ALA A 293 -1.67 6.00 1.41
CA ALA A 293 -1.23 5.76 2.79
C ALA A 293 -1.32 4.29 3.25
N SER A 294 -0.97 3.33 2.40
CA SER A 294 -1.22 1.91 2.66
C SER A 294 -0.52 1.39 3.93
N ALA A 295 -1.30 0.77 4.82
CA ALA A 295 -0.80 0.09 6.02
C ALA A 295 -0.31 -1.35 5.76
N ALA A 296 -0.42 -1.84 4.52
CA ALA A 296 -0.06 -3.21 4.16
C ALA A 296 1.42 -3.49 4.40
N ASN A 297 1.76 -4.78 4.57
CA ASN A 297 3.13 -5.26 4.63
C ASN A 297 3.57 -6.03 3.37
N HIS A 298 2.69 -6.19 2.39
CA HIS A 298 2.99 -6.84 1.12
C HIS A 298 2.00 -6.40 0.04
N PHE A 299 2.44 -6.53 -1.21
CA PHE A 299 1.63 -6.60 -2.43
C PHE A 299 2.33 -7.62 -3.34
N SER A 300 2.10 -8.91 -3.09
CA SER A 300 2.90 -10.01 -3.63
C SER A 300 2.49 -10.36 -5.07
N ILE A 301 2.62 -9.40 -5.98
CA ILE A 301 2.16 -9.53 -7.35
C ILE A 301 3.34 -9.99 -8.22
N PRO A 302 3.28 -11.18 -8.83
CA PRO A 302 4.34 -11.66 -9.72
C PRO A 302 4.34 -10.86 -11.02
N GLU A 303 5.53 -10.54 -11.51
CA GLU A 303 5.73 -10.08 -12.88
C GLU A 303 6.00 -11.32 -13.73
N SER A 304 5.13 -11.59 -14.71
CA SER A 304 5.29 -12.72 -15.64
C SER A 304 5.94 -12.23 -16.94
N GLY A 305 6.32 -13.14 -17.84
CA GLY A 305 6.76 -12.78 -19.20
C GLY A 305 5.73 -11.98 -20.02
N HIS A 306 4.47 -11.90 -19.55
CA HIS A 306 3.40 -11.08 -20.13
C HIS A 306 3.23 -9.72 -19.43
N GLY A 307 4.09 -9.40 -18.45
CA GLY A 307 3.99 -8.22 -17.60
C GLY A 307 3.35 -8.50 -16.23
N PRO A 308 3.00 -7.44 -15.48
CA PRO A 308 2.32 -7.55 -14.20
C PRO A 308 0.92 -8.14 -14.37
N ALA A 309 0.48 -8.97 -13.42
CA ALA A 309 -0.81 -9.66 -13.48
C ALA A 309 -2.02 -8.72 -13.52
N PHE A 310 -1.92 -7.55 -12.87
CA PHE A 310 -2.94 -6.50 -12.89
C PHE A 310 -2.53 -5.40 -13.87
N GLY A 311 -3.51 -4.75 -14.51
CA GLY A 311 -3.25 -3.71 -15.50
C GLY A 311 -2.45 -2.53 -14.95
N HIS A 312 -2.79 -2.08 -13.75
CA HIS A 312 -2.06 -1.03 -13.04
C HIS A 312 -2.07 -1.25 -11.53
N VAL A 313 -0.95 -0.97 -10.87
CA VAL A 313 -0.84 -0.97 -9.40
C VAL A 313 -0.01 0.25 -8.99
N GLU A 314 -0.62 1.19 -8.28
CA GLU A 314 0.06 2.40 -7.83
C GLU A 314 -0.19 2.71 -6.35
N HIS A 315 0.82 3.27 -5.70
CA HIS A 315 0.79 3.61 -4.29
C HIS A 315 1.22 5.06 -4.06
N PHE A 316 0.39 5.81 -3.33
CA PHE A 316 0.60 7.21 -3.02
C PHE A 316 0.87 7.38 -1.53
N VAL A 317 2.05 7.89 -1.17
CA VAL A 317 2.48 7.99 0.23
C VAL A 317 3.12 9.34 0.55
N ASN A 318 2.86 9.82 1.76
CA ASN A 318 3.54 10.97 2.34
C ASN A 318 4.69 10.47 3.23
N GLU A 319 5.86 11.10 3.12
CA GLU A 319 7.05 10.68 3.85
C GLU A 319 6.88 10.69 5.38
N TRP A 320 6.10 11.63 5.94
CA TRP A 320 5.87 11.78 7.38
C TRP A 320 4.45 11.41 7.80
N ASP A 321 3.79 10.55 7.03
CA ASP A 321 2.53 9.92 7.44
C ASP A 321 2.82 8.64 8.22
N TYR A 322 2.42 8.61 9.49
CA TYR A 322 2.60 7.48 10.39
C TYR A 322 2.14 6.14 9.81
N VAL A 323 0.99 6.12 9.12
CA VAL A 323 0.45 4.87 8.58
C VAL A 323 1.27 4.37 7.40
N SER A 324 1.72 5.29 6.54
CA SER A 324 2.66 4.98 5.46
C SER A 324 3.99 4.47 6.03
N ALA A 325 4.46 5.09 7.12
CA ALA A 325 5.71 4.74 7.80
C ALA A 325 5.66 3.31 8.38
N ILE A 326 4.60 2.94 9.11
CA ILE A 326 4.44 1.57 9.65
C ILE A 326 3.99 0.55 8.61
N GLY A 327 3.58 0.99 7.42
CA GLY A 327 3.10 0.16 6.32
C GLY A 327 4.07 0.19 5.16
N LEU A 328 3.60 0.65 4.00
CA LEU A 328 4.34 0.61 2.73
C LEU A 328 5.82 1.03 2.85
N LEU A 329 6.15 2.13 3.53
CA LEU A 329 7.52 2.64 3.60
C LEU A 329 8.47 1.75 4.41
N THR A 330 7.94 0.91 5.32
CA THR A 330 8.75 -0.09 6.05
C THR A 330 9.00 -1.34 5.21
N PHE A 331 8.05 -1.72 4.34
CA PHE A 331 8.08 -3.01 3.64
C PHE A 331 8.47 -2.92 2.16
N ALA A 332 8.37 -1.75 1.53
CA ALA A 332 8.88 -1.48 0.20
C ALA A 332 10.39 -1.14 0.25
N PRO A 333 11.18 -1.51 -0.77
CA PRO A 333 12.56 -1.05 -0.87
C PRO A 333 12.63 0.48 -0.94
N PRO A 334 13.59 1.12 -0.25
CA PRO A 334 13.72 2.57 -0.31
C PRO A 334 14.15 3.03 -1.71
N PRO A 335 13.74 4.24 -2.16
CA PRO A 335 14.20 4.78 -3.43
C PRO A 335 15.74 4.96 -3.43
N PRO A 336 16.39 4.96 -4.60
CA PRO A 336 17.80 5.32 -4.73
C PRO A 336 18.09 6.69 -4.08
N ALA A 337 19.22 6.80 -3.38
CA ALA A 337 19.54 7.98 -2.58
C ALA A 337 19.66 9.28 -3.42
N ASP A 338 20.03 9.15 -4.68
CA ASP A 338 20.23 10.20 -5.66
C ASP A 338 19.04 10.42 -6.62
N LEU A 339 17.94 9.68 -6.44
CA LEU A 339 16.75 9.81 -7.28
C LEU A 339 16.14 11.23 -7.15
N PRO A 340 16.18 12.06 -8.21
CA PRO A 340 15.57 13.38 -8.15
C PRO A 340 14.04 13.28 -8.09
N VAL A 341 13.41 14.29 -7.48
CA VAL A 341 11.96 14.51 -7.63
C VAL A 341 11.64 14.81 -9.09
N ASN A 342 10.49 14.37 -9.58
CA ASN A 342 10.06 14.56 -10.97
C ASN A 342 11.11 14.09 -12.01
N SER A 343 11.78 12.98 -11.72
CA SER A 343 12.67 12.32 -12.67
C SER A 343 11.91 11.96 -13.96
N ASP A 344 12.57 12.10 -15.11
CA ASP A 344 12.06 11.59 -16.39
C ASP A 344 12.13 10.06 -16.46
N THR A 345 13.05 9.46 -15.70
CA THR A 345 13.23 8.00 -15.62
C THR A 345 12.71 7.46 -14.30
N VAL A 346 12.02 6.31 -14.35
CA VAL A 346 11.50 5.62 -13.18
C VAL A 346 12.38 4.40 -12.88
N PRO A 347 13.21 4.44 -11.82
CA PRO A 347 14.05 3.30 -11.46
C PRO A 347 13.19 2.12 -11.01
N HIS A 348 13.67 0.91 -11.30
CA HIS A 348 13.00 -0.34 -10.95
C HIS A 348 13.78 -1.05 -9.85
N LEU A 349 13.08 -1.46 -8.79
CA LEU A 349 13.65 -2.08 -7.61
C LEU A 349 13.03 -3.46 -7.36
N SER A 350 13.82 -4.36 -6.78
CA SER A 350 13.34 -5.67 -6.36
C SER A 350 12.57 -5.55 -5.05
N GLY A 351 11.34 -6.03 -4.99
CA GLY A 351 10.61 -6.07 -3.73
C GLY A 351 9.25 -6.77 -3.80
N ARG A 352 8.75 -7.15 -2.62
CA ARG A 352 7.43 -7.79 -2.45
C ARG A 352 6.27 -6.80 -2.38
N PHE A 353 6.54 -5.51 -2.42
CA PHE A 353 5.51 -4.48 -2.42
C PHE A 353 5.33 -3.96 -3.84
N ALA A 354 4.82 -4.83 -4.71
CA ALA A 354 4.83 -4.60 -6.14
C ALA A 354 3.88 -3.47 -6.56
N GLY A 355 4.33 -2.63 -7.49
CA GLY A 355 3.60 -1.48 -8.01
C GLY A 355 4.47 -0.23 -8.13
N ARG A 356 3.92 0.80 -8.78
CA ARG A 356 4.55 2.12 -8.91
C ARG A 356 4.33 2.92 -7.64
N ILE A 357 5.39 3.41 -7.01
CA ILE A 357 5.33 4.15 -5.76
C ILE A 357 5.59 5.64 -6.00
N PHE A 358 4.64 6.47 -5.59
CA PHE A 358 4.70 7.92 -5.57
C PHE A 358 4.96 8.38 -4.13
N LYS A 359 6.23 8.62 -3.79
CA LYS A 359 6.65 9.09 -2.47
C LYS A 359 6.76 10.62 -2.45
N ARG A 360 5.81 11.29 -1.77
CA ARG A 360 5.81 12.74 -1.56
C ARG A 360 6.68 13.13 -0.37
N LEU A 361 7.82 13.73 -0.66
CA LEU A 361 8.84 14.10 0.32
C LEU A 361 8.40 15.23 1.24
N ARG A 362 8.94 15.22 2.47
CA ARG A 362 8.79 16.27 3.49
C ARG A 362 7.35 16.71 3.70
N THR A 363 6.42 15.75 3.69
CA THR A 363 4.99 16.01 3.77
C THR A 363 4.36 15.16 4.86
N THR A 364 3.56 15.80 5.71
CA THR A 364 2.81 15.19 6.81
C THR A 364 1.37 14.84 6.39
N GLY A 365 0.63 14.25 7.32
CA GLY A 365 -0.82 14.13 7.23
C GLY A 365 -1.29 12.83 6.58
N HIS A 366 -2.31 12.24 7.20
CA HIS A 366 -2.80 10.90 6.88
C HIS A 366 -4.16 10.88 6.16
N LEU A 367 -5.11 11.71 6.61
CA LEU A 367 -6.48 11.76 6.07
C LEU A 367 -6.53 12.00 4.55
N LEU A 368 -7.31 11.19 3.85
CA LEU A 368 -7.33 11.12 2.39
C LEU A 368 -7.73 12.46 1.72
N ASN A 369 -8.88 13.02 2.06
CA ASN A 369 -9.36 14.26 1.42
C ASN A 369 -8.57 15.49 1.87
N THR A 370 -8.15 15.54 3.15
CA THR A 370 -7.43 16.69 3.70
C THR A 370 -5.97 16.73 3.26
N HIS A 371 -5.28 15.60 3.22
CA HIS A 371 -3.83 15.58 3.03
C HIS A 371 -3.41 15.08 1.66
N TYR A 372 -4.12 14.10 1.07
CA TYR A 372 -3.75 13.54 -0.22
C TYR A 372 -4.50 14.18 -1.38
N LEU A 373 -5.80 14.48 -1.23
CA LEU A 373 -6.69 14.94 -2.32
C LEU A 373 -7.22 16.35 -2.09
N SER A 374 -6.46 17.19 -1.40
CA SER A 374 -6.89 18.56 -1.11
C SER A 374 -6.87 19.42 -2.38
N ALA A 375 -7.86 20.29 -2.57
CA ALA A 375 -8.01 21.09 -3.78
C ALA A 375 -6.79 21.98 -4.14
N ASN A 376 -5.96 22.34 -3.15
CA ASN A 376 -4.82 23.24 -3.35
C ASN A 376 -3.46 22.54 -3.22
N ASN A 377 -3.45 21.26 -2.84
CA ASN A 377 -2.22 20.51 -2.56
C ASN A 377 -2.49 18.99 -2.72
N SER A 378 -3.19 18.63 -3.78
CA SER A 378 -3.45 17.23 -4.12
C SER A 378 -2.16 16.58 -4.59
N ILE A 379 -1.88 15.35 -4.15
CA ILE A 379 -0.77 14.58 -4.72
C ILE A 379 -0.99 14.29 -6.20
N LEU A 380 -2.25 14.16 -6.64
CA LEU A 380 -2.59 13.90 -8.04
C LEU A 380 -2.33 15.09 -8.97
N ASP A 381 -2.12 16.29 -8.39
CA ASP A 381 -1.76 17.49 -9.14
C ASP A 381 -0.24 17.71 -9.22
N ASP A 382 0.55 16.91 -8.51
CA ASP A 382 2.02 17.00 -8.56
C ASP A 382 2.53 16.66 -9.98
N PRO A 383 3.47 17.43 -10.56
CA PRO A 383 3.97 17.17 -11.91
C PRO A 383 4.49 15.76 -12.14
N ALA A 384 5.18 15.16 -11.16
CA ALA A 384 5.72 13.80 -11.29
C ALA A 384 4.59 12.77 -11.33
N VAL A 385 3.53 13.01 -10.57
CA VAL A 385 2.34 12.15 -10.53
C VAL A 385 1.55 12.29 -11.83
N ARG A 386 1.29 13.52 -12.29
CA ARG A 386 0.62 13.76 -13.58
C ARG A 386 1.39 13.19 -14.77
N ARG A 387 2.71 13.11 -14.67
CA ARG A 387 3.56 12.50 -15.69
C ARG A 387 3.42 10.99 -15.71
N HIS A 388 3.50 10.33 -14.55
CA HIS A 388 3.77 8.90 -14.46
C HIS A 388 2.60 8.03 -13.98
N SER A 389 1.53 8.62 -13.43
CA SER A 389 0.39 7.89 -12.86
C SER A 389 -0.74 7.68 -13.86
N LYS A 390 -1.22 6.44 -13.93
CA LYS A 390 -2.47 6.09 -14.61
C LYS A 390 -3.68 6.68 -13.90
N LEU A 391 -3.72 6.69 -12.56
CA LEU A 391 -4.84 7.32 -11.84
C LEU A 391 -4.97 8.82 -12.17
N ALA A 392 -3.84 9.54 -12.23
CA ALA A 392 -3.84 10.95 -12.59
C ALA A 392 -4.33 11.20 -14.03
N SER A 393 -4.14 10.23 -14.94
CA SER A 393 -4.60 10.34 -16.34
C SER A 393 -6.12 10.53 -16.48
N TYR A 394 -6.90 10.06 -15.50
CA TYR A 394 -8.35 10.26 -15.45
C TYR A 394 -8.75 11.73 -15.26
N LEU A 395 -7.85 12.55 -14.70
CA LEU A 395 -8.04 13.98 -14.48
C LEU A 395 -7.58 14.84 -15.67
N LEU A 396 -6.80 14.26 -16.59
CA LEU A 396 -6.24 14.96 -17.73
C LEU A 396 -7.26 15.20 -18.85
N SER A 397 -7.07 16.28 -19.61
CA SER A 397 -7.79 16.48 -20.87
C SER A 397 -7.43 15.39 -21.90
N PRO A 398 -8.26 15.16 -22.94
CA PRO A 398 -7.98 14.13 -23.95
C PRO A 398 -6.59 14.25 -24.58
N ASN A 399 -6.14 15.48 -24.89
CA ASN A 399 -4.84 15.72 -25.51
C ASN A 399 -3.68 15.39 -24.55
N GLU A 400 -3.79 15.81 -23.29
CA GLU A 400 -2.78 15.52 -22.26
C GLU A 400 -2.68 14.02 -21.97
N ARG A 401 -3.82 13.32 -21.98
CA ARG A 401 -3.89 11.87 -21.80
C ARG A 401 -3.20 11.12 -22.92
N THR A 402 -3.49 11.45 -24.18
CA THR A 402 -2.82 10.81 -25.34
C THR A 402 -1.30 11.00 -25.27
N ALA A 403 -0.85 12.22 -24.96
CA ALA A 403 0.57 12.49 -24.81
C ALA A 403 1.21 11.70 -23.66
N GLN A 404 0.48 11.47 -22.56
CA GLN A 404 0.94 10.63 -21.45
C GLN A 404 1.03 9.16 -21.85
N GLU A 405 0.03 8.63 -22.55
CA GLU A 405 0.00 7.23 -22.99
C GLU A 405 1.12 6.93 -23.98
N GLU A 406 1.43 7.84 -24.90
CA GLU A 406 2.58 7.73 -25.81
C GLU A 406 3.91 7.67 -25.04
N ARG A 407 4.08 8.51 -24.02
CA ARG A 407 5.28 8.49 -23.16
C ARG A 407 5.39 7.18 -22.38
N ASN A 408 4.31 6.74 -21.74
CA ASN A 408 4.30 5.49 -20.97
C ASN A 408 4.58 4.28 -21.87
N ARG A 409 4.10 4.29 -23.13
CA ARG A 409 4.41 3.26 -24.12
C ARG A 409 5.90 3.29 -24.48
N ALA A 410 6.47 4.47 -24.76
CA ALA A 410 7.89 4.60 -25.06
C ALA A 410 8.78 4.16 -23.88
N GLU A 411 8.39 4.46 -22.64
CA GLU A 411 9.06 4.00 -21.43
C GLU A 411 9.03 2.47 -21.32
N LYS A 412 7.87 1.85 -21.57
CA LYS A 412 7.73 0.39 -21.60
C LYS A 412 8.57 -0.25 -22.70
N GLU A 413 8.61 0.32 -23.89
CA GLU A 413 9.44 -0.19 -25.00
C GLU A 413 10.94 -0.10 -24.68
N LEU A 414 11.39 1.01 -24.08
CA LEU A 414 12.77 1.17 -23.62
C LEU A 414 13.12 0.13 -22.54
N ARG A 415 12.18 -0.16 -21.64
CA ARG A 415 12.32 -1.20 -20.61
C ARG A 415 12.46 -2.58 -21.22
N ASP A 416 11.54 -2.96 -22.10
CA ASP A 416 11.54 -4.29 -22.73
C ASP A 416 12.84 -4.48 -23.56
N GLN A 417 13.36 -3.41 -24.18
CA GLN A 417 14.67 -3.41 -24.85
C GLN A 417 15.87 -3.48 -23.89
N ALA A 418 15.78 -2.90 -22.70
CA ALA A 418 16.84 -2.96 -21.70
C ALA A 418 16.92 -4.36 -21.08
N GLN A 419 15.77 -4.97 -20.78
CA GLN A 419 15.67 -6.34 -20.28
C GLN A 419 16.18 -7.36 -21.31
N ALA A 420 15.75 -7.23 -22.58
CA ALA A 420 16.26 -8.06 -23.67
C ALA A 420 17.78 -7.95 -23.90
N ARG A 421 18.40 -6.82 -23.52
CA ARG A 421 19.86 -6.63 -23.57
C ARG A 421 20.59 -7.28 -22.39
N GLN A 422 19.97 -7.35 -21.21
CA GLN A 422 20.54 -8.05 -20.05
C GLN A 422 20.47 -9.57 -20.20
N ASP A 423 19.48 -10.09 -20.92
CA ASP A 423 19.30 -11.53 -21.15
C ASP A 423 20.12 -12.10 -22.34
N GLN A 424 20.94 -11.27 -23.02
CA GLN A 424 21.84 -11.78 -24.06
C GLN A 424 23.02 -12.53 -23.42
N PRO A 425 23.28 -13.80 -23.81
CA PRO A 425 24.42 -14.54 -23.31
C PRO A 425 25.71 -13.83 -23.72
N ILE A 426 26.55 -13.50 -22.74
CA ILE A 426 27.90 -12.97 -22.97
C ILE A 426 28.63 -13.97 -23.87
N ALA A 427 28.81 -13.63 -25.15
CA ALA A 427 29.62 -14.41 -26.06
C ALA A 427 31.07 -14.39 -25.55
N GLY A 428 31.44 -15.43 -24.81
CA GLY A 428 32.82 -15.63 -24.36
C GLY A 428 33.75 -15.67 -25.57
N PRO A 429 34.97 -15.10 -25.46
CA PRO A 429 35.89 -15.03 -26.58
C PRO A 429 36.19 -16.45 -27.09
N SER A 430 35.92 -16.66 -28.38
CA SER A 430 36.24 -17.87 -29.12
C SER A 430 37.72 -18.23 -28.90
N SER A 431 37.97 -19.28 -28.13
CA SER A 431 39.30 -19.89 -28.05
C SER A 431 39.59 -20.56 -29.39
N ARG A 432 40.22 -19.83 -30.30
CA ARG A 432 40.95 -20.43 -31.42
C ARG A 432 42.00 -21.36 -30.85
N ARG A 433 41.77 -22.67 -30.96
CA ARG A 433 42.86 -23.67 -30.89
C ARG A 433 43.77 -23.44 -32.08
N VAL A 434 45.04 -23.16 -31.79
CA VAL A 434 46.18 -23.48 -32.66
C VAL A 434 46.94 -24.57 -31.94
#